data_AF-A0A956EEH9-F1
#
_entry.id   AF-A0A956EEH9-F1
#
_cell.length_a   1.000
_cell.length_b   1.000
_cell.length_c   1.000
_cell.angle_alpha   90.00
_cell.angle_beta   90.00
_cell.angle_gamma   90.00
#
_symmetry.space_group_name_H-M   'P 1'
#
loop_
_entity.id
_entity.type
_entity.pdbx_description
1 polymer ?
#
loop_
_entity_poly.entity_id
_entity_poly.type
_entity_poly.pdbx_seq_one_letter_code
_entity_poly.pdbx_strand_id
1 'polypeptide(L)'
;MFTGDSIRALRETVGMTVDQFATLLGIHPATLYRWEAKGGEAVRLDPMQLRLLVALQEQAQKHQSEADRKDWAQTLLTALLIGGGLFALFKLLEAVFEKDSE
;
A
#
# COMPACT_ATOMS: atom_id res chain seq x y z
N MET A 1 13.55 13.04 3.91
CA MET A 1 14.99 12.69 4.00
C MET A 1 15.08 11.19 3.92
N PHE A 2 15.96 10.64 3.08
CA PHE A 2 16.11 9.19 2.95
C PHE A 2 17.20 8.67 3.89
N THR A 3 16.85 7.63 4.65
CA THR A 3 17.75 6.83 5.49
C THR A 3 18.08 5.49 4.80
N GLY A 4 19.11 4.80 5.26
CA GLY A 4 19.44 3.45 4.79
C GLY A 4 18.26 2.47 4.88
N ASP A 5 17.53 2.48 6.00
CA ASP A 5 16.35 1.63 6.20
C ASP A 5 15.22 1.99 5.21
N SER A 6 14.97 3.29 4.98
CA SER A 6 13.93 3.71 4.04
C SER A 6 14.27 3.35 2.58
N ILE A 7 15.56 3.41 2.22
CA ILE A 7 16.05 3.04 0.89
C ILE A 7 15.91 1.53 0.68
N ARG A 8 16.29 0.72 1.68
CA ARG A 8 16.10 -0.74 1.66
C ARG A 8 14.63 -1.10 1.52
N ALA A 9 13.77 -0.51 2.36
CA ALA A 9 12.34 -0.78 2.34
C ALA A 9 11.71 -0.40 1.00
N LEU A 10 12.10 0.75 0.42
CA LEU A 10 11.62 1.15 -0.90
C LEU A 10 12.04 0.15 -1.99
N ARG A 11 13.31 -0.29 -2.00
CA ARG A 11 13.82 -1.30 -2.94
C ARG A 11 13.04 -2.61 -2.84
N GLU A 12 12.79 -3.08 -1.63
CA GLU A 12 12.04 -4.32 -1.37
C GLU A 12 10.57 -4.19 -1.77
N THR A 13 9.96 -3.03 -1.52
CA THR A 13 8.57 -2.74 -1.92
C THR A 13 8.39 -2.79 -3.44
N VAL A 14 9.38 -2.30 -4.20
CA VAL A 14 9.37 -2.38 -5.67
C VAL A 14 9.92 -3.70 -6.21
N GLY A 15 10.28 -4.65 -5.34
CA GLY A 15 10.71 -6.00 -5.72
C GLY A 15 12.06 -6.07 -6.45
N MET A 16 12.95 -5.08 -6.27
CA MET A 16 14.23 -5.03 -6.97
C MET A 16 15.37 -5.65 -6.17
N THR A 17 16.31 -6.28 -6.88
CA THR A 17 17.60 -6.68 -6.29
C THR A 17 18.49 -5.46 -6.05
N VAL A 18 19.54 -5.62 -5.25
CA VAL A 18 20.53 -4.55 -5.00
C VAL A 18 21.17 -4.09 -6.32
N ASP A 19 21.54 -5.01 -7.21
CA ASP A 19 22.17 -4.66 -8.48
C ASP A 19 21.25 -3.88 -9.41
N GLN A 20 19.97 -4.28 -9.50
CA GLN A 20 18.96 -3.58 -10.30
C GLN A 20 18.73 -2.17 -9.77
N PHE A 21 18.57 -2.04 -8.46
CA PHE A 21 18.29 -0.76 -7.81
C PHE A 21 19.50 0.18 -7.87
N ALA A 22 20.72 -0.34 -7.70
CA ALA A 22 21.95 0.42 -7.84
C ALA A 22 22.13 0.92 -9.29
N THR A 23 21.86 0.06 -10.28
CA THR A 23 21.89 0.43 -11.70
C THR A 23 20.89 1.55 -12.01
N LEU A 24 19.66 1.45 -11.48
CA LEU A 24 18.63 2.47 -11.65
C LEU A 24 19.05 3.82 -11.07
N LEU A 25 19.71 3.82 -9.90
CA LEU A 25 20.21 5.03 -9.25
C LEU A 25 21.54 5.54 -9.84
N GLY A 26 22.14 4.82 -10.80
CA GLY A 26 23.42 5.19 -11.41
C GLY A 26 24.61 5.07 -10.44
N ILE A 27 24.54 4.16 -9.46
CA ILE A 27 25.59 3.94 -8.45
C ILE A 27 26.12 2.51 -8.49
N HIS A 28 27.31 2.30 -7.91
CA HIS A 28 27.85 0.95 -7.73
C HIS A 28 27.08 0.19 -6.62
N PRO A 29 26.84 -1.13 -6.75
CA PRO A 29 26.15 -1.93 -5.73
C PRO A 29 26.76 -1.80 -4.33
N ALA A 30 28.09 -1.75 -4.23
CA ALA A 30 28.79 -1.52 -2.96
C ALA A 30 28.40 -0.20 -2.27
N THR A 31 28.09 0.86 -3.04
CA THR A 31 27.60 2.13 -2.51
C THR A 31 26.20 1.95 -1.92
N LEU A 32 25.32 1.23 -2.60
CA LEU A 32 23.99 0.93 -2.11
C LEU A 32 24.02 0.06 -0.84
N TYR A 33 24.85 -0.98 -0.79
CA TYR A 33 25.06 -1.77 0.44
C TYR A 33 25.49 -0.90 1.62
N ARG A 34 26.41 0.05 1.39
CA ARG A 34 26.85 0.99 2.43
C ARG A 34 25.73 1.94 2.86
N TRP A 35 24.89 2.38 1.94
CA TRP A 35 23.73 3.21 2.26
C TRP A 35 22.73 2.45 3.11
N GLU A 36 22.34 1.25 2.71
CA GLU A 36 21.38 0.44 3.46
C GLU A 36 21.94 -0.02 4.83
N ALA A 37 23.26 -0.21 4.95
CA ALA A 37 23.91 -0.56 6.21
C ALA A 37 23.92 0.59 7.25
N LYS A 38 23.73 1.84 6.82
CA LYS A 38 23.66 3.02 7.71
C LYS A 38 22.37 3.09 8.54
N GLY A 39 21.40 2.21 8.27
CA GLY A 39 20.15 2.12 9.03
C GLY A 39 19.38 3.44 9.04
N GLY A 40 19.05 3.94 10.23
CA GLY A 40 18.33 5.20 10.43
C GLY A 40 19.13 6.48 10.14
N GLU A 41 20.43 6.39 9.84
CA GLU A 41 21.22 7.57 9.48
C GLU A 41 20.85 8.04 8.06
N ALA A 42 20.80 9.36 7.90
CA ALA A 42 20.52 9.95 6.61
C ALA A 42 21.64 9.71 5.60
N VAL A 43 21.24 9.42 4.37
CA VAL A 43 22.15 9.23 3.24
C VAL A 43 22.32 10.55 2.50
N ARG A 44 23.56 10.89 2.16
CA ARG A 44 23.85 12.03 1.27
C ARG A 44 23.60 11.61 -0.16
N LEU A 45 22.59 12.22 -0.76
CA LEU A 45 22.14 11.95 -2.13
C LEU A 45 22.44 13.17 -2.99
N ASP A 46 22.83 12.93 -4.24
CA ASP A 46 22.83 14.01 -5.24
C ASP A 46 21.37 14.35 -5.67
N PRO A 47 21.15 15.49 -6.36
CA PRO A 47 19.81 15.91 -6.75
C PRO A 47 19.09 14.94 -7.69
N MET A 48 19.82 14.17 -8.53
CA MET A 48 19.21 13.21 -9.45
C MET A 48 18.76 11.95 -8.70
N GLN A 49 19.62 11.41 -7.83
CA GLN A 49 19.30 10.28 -6.97
C GLN A 49 18.08 10.58 -6.10
N LEU A 50 18.01 11.81 -5.54
CA LEU A 50 16.87 12.24 -4.76
C LEU A 50 15.58 12.24 -5.59
N ARG A 51 15.60 12.75 -6.83
CA ARG A 51 14.43 12.75 -7.72
C ARG A 51 13.98 11.34 -8.07
N LEU A 52 14.92 10.43 -8.35
CA LEU A 52 14.61 9.02 -8.63
C LEU A 52 13.94 8.34 -7.43
N LEU A 53 14.50 8.52 -6.23
CA LEU A 53 13.93 7.94 -5.01
C LEU A 53 12.54 8.50 -4.69
N VAL A 54 12.33 9.81 -4.88
CA VAL A 54 11.00 10.42 -4.73
C VAL A 54 10.00 9.85 -5.74
N ALA A 55 10.38 9.76 -7.02
CA ALA A 55 9.51 9.21 -8.05
C ALA A 55 9.14 7.74 -7.78
N LEU A 56 10.09 6.94 -7.33
CA LEU A 56 9.86 5.55 -6.96
C LEU A 56 8.95 5.43 -5.73
N GLN A 57 9.13 6.29 -4.72
CA GLN A 57 8.26 6.33 -3.55
C GLN A 57 6.83 6.68 -3.93
N GLU A 58 6.63 7.70 -4.75
CA GLU A 58 5.31 8.10 -5.25
C GLU A 58 4.64 6.97 -6.05
N GLN A 59 5.41 6.28 -6.90
CA GLN A 59 4.91 5.14 -7.66
C GLN A 59 4.51 3.98 -6.74
N ALA A 60 5.33 3.65 -5.75
CA ALA A 60 5.03 2.60 -4.77
C ALA A 60 3.76 2.91 -3.96
N GLN A 61 3.59 4.17 -3.53
CA GLN A 61 2.40 4.61 -2.80
C GLN A 61 1.12 4.56 -3.64
N LYS A 62 1.19 4.90 -4.93
CA LYS A 62 0.03 4.78 -5.84
C LYS A 62 -0.44 3.34 -5.96
N HIS A 63 0.49 2.40 -6.18
CA HIS A 63 0.15 0.98 -6.25
C HIS A 63 -0.42 0.44 -4.94
N GLN A 64 0.11 0.89 -3.80
CA GLN A 64 -0.40 0.50 -2.49
C GLN A 64 -1.82 1.03 -2.24
N SER A 65 -2.07 2.30 -2.59
CA SER A 65 -3.41 2.91 -2.46
C SER A 65 -4.47 2.22 -3.33
N GLU A 66 -4.11 1.75 -4.53
CA GLU A 66 -5.03 0.99 -5.38
C GLU A 66 -5.36 -0.40 -4.82
N ALA A 67 -4.38 -1.07 -4.19
CA ALA A 67 -4.59 -2.36 -3.53
C ALA A 67 -5.50 -2.19 -2.32
N ASP A 68 -5.18 -1.25 -1.42
CA ASP A 68 -6.00 -0.90 -0.27
C ASP A 68 -7.42 -0.52 -0.69
N ARG A 69 -7.55 0.13 -1.86
CA ARG A 69 -8.85 0.52 -2.40
C ARG A 69 -9.77 -0.66 -2.70
N LYS A 70 -9.22 -1.74 -3.24
CA LYS A 70 -9.98 -2.94 -3.60
C LYS A 70 -10.44 -3.68 -2.34
N ASP A 71 -9.57 -3.76 -1.34
CA ASP A 71 -9.85 -4.46 -0.08
C ASP A 71 -10.97 -3.78 0.72
N TRP A 72 -10.95 -2.45 0.85
CA TRP A 72 -12.03 -1.76 1.55
C TRP A 72 -13.36 -1.83 0.79
N ALA A 73 -13.33 -1.78 -0.55
CA ALA A 73 -14.54 -1.89 -1.35
C ALA A 73 -15.22 -3.27 -1.15
N GLN A 74 -14.43 -4.34 -1.11
CA GLN A 74 -14.93 -5.68 -0.83
C GLN A 74 -15.49 -5.81 0.59
N THR A 75 -14.85 -5.18 1.56
CA THR A 75 -15.33 -5.15 2.95
C THR A 75 -16.69 -4.45 3.03
N LEU A 76 -16.87 -3.30 2.36
CA LEU A 76 -18.15 -2.60 2.33
C LEU A 76 -19.24 -3.39 1.62
N LEU A 77 -18.94 -4.04 0.48
CA LEU A 77 -19.92 -4.90 -0.21
C LEU A 77 -20.37 -6.05 0.69
N THR A 78 -19.44 -6.66 1.41
CA THR A 78 -19.74 -7.75 2.36
C THR A 78 -20.63 -7.24 3.49
N ALA A 79 -20.29 -6.10 4.10
CA ALA A 79 -21.11 -5.48 5.14
C ALA A 79 -22.51 -5.11 4.64
N LEU A 80 -22.62 -4.59 3.40
CA LEU A 80 -23.90 -4.25 2.79
C LEU A 80 -24.76 -5.48 2.50
N LEU A 81 -24.16 -6.60 2.04
CA LEU A 81 -24.89 -7.85 1.83
C LEU A 81 -25.45 -8.42 3.14
N ILE A 82 -24.63 -8.41 4.21
CA ILE A 82 -25.06 -8.86 5.54
C ILE A 82 -26.17 -7.95 6.07
N GLY A 83 -25.93 -6.64 6.08
CA GLY A 83 -26.88 -5.64 6.59
C GLY A 83 -28.18 -5.60 5.78
N GLY A 84 -28.08 -5.65 4.45
CA GLY A 84 -29.23 -5.69 3.54
C GLY A 84 -30.04 -6.98 3.68
N GLY A 85 -29.37 -8.13 3.87
CA GLY A 85 -30.03 -9.40 4.15
C GLY A 85 -30.79 -9.38 5.48
N LEU A 86 -30.17 -8.87 6.54
CA LEU A 86 -30.83 -8.70 7.84
C LEU A 86 -32.01 -7.73 7.75
N PHE A 87 -31.86 -6.63 7.01
CA PHE A 87 -32.94 -5.67 6.79
C PHE A 87 -34.12 -6.29 6.00
N ALA A 88 -33.83 -7.07 4.96
CA ALA A 88 -34.86 -7.78 4.21
C ALA A 88 -35.59 -8.81 5.07
N LEU A 89 -34.85 -9.57 5.90
CA LEU A 89 -35.45 -10.49 6.88
C LEU A 89 -36.32 -9.75 7.90
N PHE A 90 -35.86 -8.62 8.42
CA PHE A 90 -36.64 -7.77 9.32
C PHE A 90 -37.96 -7.30 8.67
N LYS A 91 -37.89 -6.81 7.43
CA LYS A 91 -39.08 -6.38 6.67
C LYS A 91 -40.03 -7.53 6.37
N LEU A 92 -39.52 -8.72 6.10
CA LEU A 92 -40.33 -9.90 5.90
C LEU A 92 -41.06 -10.31 7.18
N LEU A 93 -40.38 -10.28 8.33
CA LEU A 93 -41.01 -10.53 9.63
C LEU A 93 -42.12 -9.50 9.90
N GLU A 94 -41.85 -8.21 9.69
CA GLU A 94 -42.83 -7.13 9.84
C GLU A 94 -44.09 -7.39 8.99
N ALA A 95 -43.92 -7.76 7.72
CA ALA A 95 -45.04 -8.07 6.82
C ALA A 95 -45.84 -9.32 7.22
N VAL A 96 -45.18 -10.34 7.80
CA VAL A 96 -45.87 -11.54 8.32
C VAL A 96 -46.71 -11.20 9.54
N PHE A 97 -46.16 -10.45 10.50
CA PHE A 97 -46.90 -10.06 11.71
C PHE A 97 -48.03 -9.06 11.44
N GLU A 98 -47.87 -8.17 10.45
CA GLU A 98 -48.93 -7.24 10.04
C GLU A 98 -50.13 -8.00 9.44
N LYS A 99 -49.89 -9.09 8.71
CA LYS A 99 -50.93 -9.91 8.08
C LYS A 99 -51.76 -10.73 9.08
N ASP A 100 -51.21 -11.07 10.25
CA ASP A 100 -51.92 -11.81 11.30
C ASP A 100 -52.83 -10.89 12.15
N SER A 101 -52.80 -9.57 11.91
CA SER A 101 -53.56 -8.57 12.68
C SER A 101 -54.85 -8.10 11.99
N GLU A 102 -55.20 -8.66 10.81
CA GLU A 102 -56.48 -8.49 10.10
C GLU A 102 -57.37 -9.74 10.22
#